data_AF-A0A535P6G0-F1
#
_entry.id   AF-A0A535P6G0-F1
#
_cell.length_a   1.000
_cell.length_b   1.000
_cell.length_c   1.000
_cell.angle_alpha   90.00
_cell.angle_beta   90.00
_cell.angle_gamma   90.00
#
_symmetry.space_group_name_H-M   'P 1'
#
loop_
_entity.id
_entity.type
_entity.pdbx_description
1 polymer ?
#
loop_
_entity_poly.entity_id
_entity_poly.type
_entity_poly.pdbx_seq_one_letter_code
_entity_poly.pdbx_strand_id
1 'polypeptide(L)'
;MLLNFSNDSSQPYTPATAAGVVFSSAGSVANFFEEESRGAVQVTGDVYGWYTIPSTNANCAWGTWQSDAVAAAQAAGVSFSTYTNIVFAWPHTSSCGWAGLGYMPGNYTYNNGALGLRVIAHELSHNFGINHASSLSCTSGGVRVAVSSSCTYSEYGDPFTVMGGGSTFHNDGEQVGEMGWLASSEVRTVVPGASYLVQPLLGTAAGTVKVLRVPRADGTSFFIDVRVPYGPSFDRWGVSDPAVTGVMVRVSPGTAARTSSPRNTKLV
;
A
#
# COMPACT_ATOMS: atom_id res chain seq x y z
N MET A 1 -17.64 -0.55 -2.75
CA MET A 1 -18.85 -0.38 -3.54
C MET A 1 -18.56 -0.65 -4.99
N LEU A 2 -19.45 -1.38 -5.65
CA LEU A 2 -19.37 -1.70 -7.07
C LEU A 2 -20.35 -0.83 -7.85
N LEU A 3 -19.88 -0.15 -8.89
CA LEU A 3 -20.70 0.72 -9.73
C LEU A 3 -20.40 0.52 -11.21
N ASN A 4 -21.41 0.65 -12.06
CA ASN A 4 -21.26 0.68 -13.51
C ASN A 4 -22.08 1.83 -14.09
N PHE A 5 -22.04 2.01 -15.41
CA PHE A 5 -22.40 3.27 -16.05
C PHE A 5 -23.69 3.16 -16.85
N SER A 6 -24.33 4.30 -17.13
CA SER A 6 -25.54 4.34 -17.96
C SER A 6 -25.33 3.85 -19.39
N ASN A 7 -24.10 3.94 -19.91
CA ASN A 7 -23.68 3.44 -21.22
C ASN A 7 -22.93 2.11 -21.17
N ASP A 8 -22.65 1.57 -19.98
CA ASP A 8 -21.94 0.31 -19.78
C ASP A 8 -22.37 -0.33 -18.46
N SER A 9 -23.31 -1.28 -18.54
CA SER A 9 -23.84 -2.01 -17.40
C SER A 9 -23.08 -3.29 -17.08
N SER A 10 -21.85 -3.45 -17.59
CA SER A 10 -21.04 -4.64 -17.33
C SER A 10 -20.73 -4.81 -15.84
N GLN A 11 -20.59 -6.08 -15.44
CA GLN A 11 -20.31 -6.52 -14.08
C GLN A 11 -19.22 -7.60 -14.15
N PRO A 12 -17.94 -7.22 -14.33
CA PRO A 12 -16.86 -8.16 -14.64
C PRO A 12 -16.58 -9.19 -13.54
N TYR A 13 -17.10 -8.97 -12.33
CA TYR A 13 -16.98 -9.88 -11.20
C TYR A 13 -18.19 -9.74 -10.27
N THR A 14 -18.41 -10.76 -9.44
CA THR A 14 -19.50 -10.77 -8.46
C THR A 14 -19.10 -10.04 -7.17
N PRO A 15 -20.06 -9.55 -6.36
CA PRO A 15 -19.78 -9.06 -5.01
C PRO A 15 -19.02 -10.08 -4.14
N ALA A 16 -19.30 -11.37 -4.29
CA ALA A 16 -18.58 -12.43 -3.58
C ALA A 16 -17.11 -12.53 -4.01
N THR A 17 -16.81 -12.35 -5.30
CA THR A 17 -15.43 -12.28 -5.80
C THR A 17 -14.70 -11.09 -5.18
N ALA A 18 -15.35 -9.93 -5.10
CA ALA A 18 -14.76 -8.75 -4.47
C ALA A 18 -14.54 -8.94 -2.97
N ALA A 19 -15.49 -9.51 -2.25
CA ALA A 19 -15.32 -9.86 -0.83
C ALA A 19 -14.20 -10.90 -0.64
N GLY A 20 -14.02 -11.81 -1.60
CA GLY A 20 -12.89 -12.72 -1.69
C GLY A 20 -11.56 -11.98 -1.71
N VAL A 21 -11.39 -11.07 -2.66
CA VAL A 21 -10.15 -10.29 -2.86
C VAL A 21 -9.84 -9.40 -1.66
N VAL A 22 -10.84 -8.72 -1.11
CA VAL A 22 -10.61 -7.71 -0.08
C VAL A 22 -10.53 -8.34 1.31
N PHE A 23 -11.37 -9.31 1.66
CA PHE A 23 -11.56 -9.71 3.06
C PHE A 23 -11.25 -11.16 3.40
N SER A 24 -11.49 -12.12 2.49
CA SER A 24 -11.66 -13.53 2.91
C SER A 24 -10.74 -14.54 2.25
N SER A 25 -10.12 -14.24 1.11
CA SER A 25 -9.11 -15.13 0.51
C SER A 25 -7.82 -15.15 1.33
N ALA A 26 -7.03 -16.22 1.21
CA ALA A 26 -5.73 -16.31 1.88
C ALA A 26 -4.82 -15.11 1.54
N GLY A 27 -4.74 -14.75 0.25
CA GLY A 27 -4.03 -13.56 -0.24
C GLY A 27 -4.90 -12.29 -0.30
N SER A 28 -5.84 -12.11 0.63
CA SER A 28 -6.71 -10.94 0.66
C SER A 28 -6.01 -9.68 1.18
N VAL A 29 -6.57 -8.52 0.83
CA VAL A 29 -6.10 -7.21 1.35
C VAL A 29 -6.16 -7.18 2.88
N ALA A 30 -7.18 -7.79 3.48
CA ALA A 30 -7.30 -7.85 4.93
C ALA A 30 -6.15 -8.63 5.57
N ASN A 31 -5.82 -9.81 5.03
CA ASN A 31 -4.70 -10.58 5.55
C ASN A 31 -3.35 -9.88 5.30
N PHE A 32 -3.20 -9.15 4.20
CA PHE A 32 -1.98 -8.38 3.92
C PHE A 32 -1.72 -7.34 5.02
N PHE A 33 -2.73 -6.55 5.38
CA PHE A 33 -2.57 -5.53 6.42
C PHE A 33 -2.54 -6.10 7.85
N GLU A 34 -3.25 -7.19 8.11
CA GLU A 34 -3.14 -7.90 9.39
C GLU A 34 -1.70 -8.41 9.61
N GLU A 35 -1.09 -9.02 8.59
CA GLU A 35 0.28 -9.53 8.62
C GLU A 35 1.31 -8.41 8.77
N GLU A 36 1.22 -7.37 7.92
CA GLU A 36 2.14 -6.23 7.92
C GLU A 36 2.11 -5.44 9.24
N SER A 37 0.91 -5.21 9.76
CA SER A 37 0.69 -4.49 11.01
C SER A 37 0.93 -5.35 12.26
N ARG A 38 1.18 -6.65 12.09
CA ARG A 38 1.32 -7.64 13.17
C ARG A 38 0.10 -7.63 14.12
N GLY A 39 -1.08 -7.55 13.54
CA GLY A 39 -2.37 -7.49 14.24
C GLY A 39 -2.72 -6.15 14.85
N ALA A 40 -2.00 -5.07 14.52
CA ALA A 40 -2.34 -3.72 14.99
C ALA A 40 -3.51 -3.09 14.22
N VAL A 41 -3.79 -3.56 13.00
CA VAL A 41 -4.87 -3.07 12.14
C VAL A 41 -5.65 -4.24 11.58
N GLN A 42 -6.97 -4.19 11.76
CA GLN A 42 -7.90 -5.04 11.04
C GLN A 42 -8.55 -4.28 9.90
N VAL A 43 -8.61 -4.92 8.73
CA VAL A 43 -9.43 -4.48 7.60
C VAL A 43 -10.64 -5.39 7.51
N THR A 44 -11.81 -4.83 7.76
CA THR A 44 -13.11 -5.51 7.70
C THR A 44 -14.03 -4.74 6.77
N GLY A 45 -15.18 -5.28 6.40
CA GLY A 45 -16.10 -4.52 5.58
C GLY A 45 -17.17 -5.34 4.89
N ASP A 46 -17.90 -4.64 4.03
CA ASP A 46 -19.02 -5.16 3.26
C ASP A 46 -18.83 -4.80 1.78
N VAL A 47 -19.51 -5.53 0.88
CA VAL A 47 -19.53 -5.22 -0.55
C VAL A 47 -20.95 -4.95 -0.99
N TYR A 48 -21.22 -3.72 -1.43
CA TYR A 48 -22.49 -3.33 -2.03
C TYR A 48 -22.40 -3.08 -3.53
N GLY A 49 -23.52 -3.20 -4.23
CA GLY A 49 -23.64 -3.05 -5.68
C GLY A 49 -23.72 -4.39 -6.39
N TRP A 50 -23.72 -4.41 -7.73
CA TRP A 50 -23.48 -3.30 -8.65
C TRP A 50 -24.59 -2.24 -8.68
N TYR A 51 -24.22 -0.97 -8.65
CA TYR A 51 -25.12 0.16 -8.87
C TYR A 51 -24.89 0.77 -10.25
N THR A 52 -25.94 0.86 -11.07
CA THR A 52 -25.87 1.62 -12.33
C THR A 52 -26.07 3.09 -12.06
N ILE A 53 -25.00 3.88 -12.23
CA ILE A 53 -25.02 5.33 -12.02
C ILE A 53 -25.46 6.07 -13.30
N PRO A 54 -26.03 7.30 -13.19
CA PRO A 54 -26.45 8.07 -14.36
C PRO A 54 -25.26 8.51 -15.25
N SER A 55 -24.06 8.65 -14.68
CA SER A 55 -22.86 8.99 -15.45
C SER A 55 -22.46 7.93 -16.49
N THR A 56 -21.69 8.38 -17.49
CA THR A 56 -21.05 7.52 -18.50
C THR A 56 -19.54 7.36 -18.22
N ASN A 57 -18.91 6.35 -18.84
CA ASN A 57 -17.45 6.13 -18.80
C ASN A 57 -16.69 6.71 -20.02
N ALA A 58 -17.31 7.64 -20.76
CA ALA A 58 -16.70 8.25 -21.95
C ALA A 58 -15.46 9.11 -21.63
N ASN A 59 -15.34 9.60 -20.41
CA ASN A 59 -14.19 10.33 -19.86
C ASN A 59 -13.80 9.73 -18.50
N CYS A 60 -12.80 10.27 -17.82
CA CYS A 60 -12.41 9.82 -16.47
C CYS A 60 -12.93 10.77 -15.38
N ALA A 61 -14.27 10.89 -15.24
CA ALA A 61 -14.92 11.77 -14.26
C ALA A 61 -15.13 11.10 -12.89
N TRP A 62 -14.08 10.49 -12.34
CA TRP A 62 -14.16 9.67 -11.12
C TRP A 62 -14.77 10.39 -9.90
N GLY A 63 -14.56 11.70 -9.75
CA GLY A 63 -15.16 12.48 -8.66
C GLY A 63 -16.69 12.60 -8.77
N THR A 64 -17.22 12.73 -9.99
CA THR A 64 -18.66 12.68 -10.25
C THR A 64 -19.19 11.27 -10.01
N TRP A 65 -18.48 10.24 -10.49
CA TRP A 65 -18.88 8.84 -10.32
C TRP A 65 -18.98 8.43 -8.85
N GLN A 66 -18.06 8.90 -8.02
CA GLN A 66 -18.15 8.73 -6.57
C GLN A 66 -19.45 9.30 -6.02
N SER A 67 -19.78 10.55 -6.36
CA SER A 67 -20.97 11.23 -5.85
C SER A 67 -22.25 10.50 -6.28
N ASP A 68 -22.31 10.10 -7.55
CA ASP A 68 -23.43 9.34 -8.10
C ASP A 68 -23.56 7.95 -7.46
N ALA A 69 -22.45 7.25 -7.24
CA ALA A 69 -22.45 5.94 -6.61
C ALA A 69 -22.91 6.02 -5.16
N VAL A 70 -22.43 7.01 -4.39
CA VAL A 70 -22.88 7.26 -3.01
C VAL A 70 -24.38 7.50 -2.97
N ALA A 71 -24.91 8.34 -3.87
CA ALA A 71 -26.34 8.61 -3.96
C ALA A 71 -27.15 7.34 -4.31
N ALA A 72 -26.68 6.54 -5.28
CA ALA A 72 -27.31 5.27 -5.66
C ALA A 72 -27.33 4.25 -4.50
N ALA A 73 -26.22 4.13 -3.76
CA ALA A 73 -26.14 3.24 -2.61
C ALA A 73 -27.04 3.70 -1.45
N GLN A 74 -27.09 5.01 -1.17
CA GLN A 74 -27.99 5.59 -0.16
C GLN A 74 -29.46 5.38 -0.53
N ALA A 75 -29.82 5.56 -1.81
CA ALA A 75 -31.16 5.26 -2.30
C ALA A 75 -31.54 3.78 -2.14
N ALA A 76 -30.55 2.88 -2.18
CA ALA A 76 -30.70 1.46 -1.90
C ALA A 76 -30.65 1.10 -0.40
N GLY A 77 -30.57 2.10 0.50
CA GLY A 77 -30.60 1.92 1.95
C GLY A 77 -29.25 1.70 2.63
N VAL A 78 -28.13 1.88 1.92
CA VAL A 78 -26.79 1.77 2.51
C VAL A 78 -26.51 2.97 3.41
N SER A 79 -26.09 2.72 4.65
CA SER A 79 -25.62 3.75 5.58
C SER A 79 -24.10 3.71 5.72
N PHE A 80 -23.44 4.82 5.42
CA PHE A 80 -21.98 4.91 5.49
C PHE A 80 -21.43 5.21 6.89
N SER A 81 -22.30 5.51 7.86
CA SER A 81 -21.92 6.03 9.19
C SER A 81 -20.97 5.15 10.00
N THR A 82 -20.88 3.85 9.69
CA THR A 82 -20.00 2.91 10.40
C THR A 82 -18.70 2.60 9.66
N TYR A 83 -18.54 3.06 8.42
CA TYR A 83 -17.36 2.79 7.61
C TYR A 83 -16.36 3.93 7.73
N THR A 84 -15.08 3.57 7.85
CA THR A 84 -13.98 4.53 7.93
C THR A 84 -13.47 4.90 6.55
N ASN A 85 -13.58 3.97 5.59
CA ASN A 85 -13.02 4.06 4.25
C ASN A 85 -14.02 3.49 3.23
N ILE A 86 -13.97 3.98 1.99
CA ILE A 86 -14.80 3.52 0.87
C ILE A 86 -13.92 3.20 -0.33
N VAL A 87 -14.11 2.01 -0.90
CA VAL A 87 -13.46 1.58 -2.15
C VAL A 87 -14.50 1.61 -3.26
N PHE A 88 -14.35 2.50 -4.23
CA PHE A 88 -15.18 2.55 -5.42
C PHE A 88 -14.55 1.69 -6.51
N ALA A 89 -15.29 0.73 -7.07
CA ALA A 89 -14.78 -0.13 -8.13
C ALA A 89 -15.76 -0.20 -9.31
N TRP A 90 -15.23 -0.08 -10.52
CA TRP A 90 -16.00 -0.07 -11.77
C TRP A 90 -15.34 -0.90 -12.88
N PRO A 91 -16.03 -1.20 -14.00
CA PRO A 91 -15.42 -1.85 -15.15
C PRO A 91 -14.30 -1.01 -15.75
N HIS A 92 -13.29 -1.65 -16.36
CA HIS A 92 -12.13 -0.92 -16.87
C HIS A 92 -12.55 0.18 -17.85
N THR A 93 -12.11 1.40 -17.56
CA THR A 93 -12.37 2.60 -18.32
C THR A 93 -11.05 3.14 -18.85
N SER A 94 -10.86 3.05 -20.18
CA SER A 94 -9.61 3.37 -20.86
C SER A 94 -9.24 4.86 -20.83
N SER A 95 -10.20 5.73 -20.57
CA SER A 95 -9.97 7.17 -20.41
C SER A 95 -9.30 7.53 -19.08
N CYS A 96 -9.27 6.60 -18.11
CA CYS A 96 -8.49 6.73 -16.88
C CYS A 96 -7.10 6.14 -17.07
N GLY A 97 -6.05 6.96 -16.97
CA GLY A 97 -4.65 6.57 -17.17
C GLY A 97 -4.03 5.76 -16.02
N TRP A 98 -4.84 5.20 -15.13
CA TRP A 98 -4.41 4.51 -13.91
C TRP A 98 -5.31 3.30 -13.63
N ALA A 99 -4.75 2.29 -12.96
CA ALA A 99 -5.48 1.09 -12.52
C ALA A 99 -6.18 1.30 -11.17
N GLY A 100 -5.60 2.15 -10.32
CA GLY A 100 -6.19 2.59 -9.07
C GLY A 100 -5.80 4.05 -8.76
N LEU A 101 -6.50 4.63 -7.80
CA LEU A 101 -6.19 5.93 -7.22
C LEU A 101 -6.62 5.94 -5.76
N GLY A 102 -5.79 6.48 -4.88
CA GLY A 102 -6.05 6.58 -3.45
C GLY A 102 -5.85 8.00 -2.95
N TYR A 103 -6.70 8.46 -2.03
CA TYR A 103 -6.42 9.68 -1.28
C TYR A 103 -5.24 9.45 -0.33
N MET A 104 -4.39 10.45 -0.14
CA MET A 104 -3.18 10.35 0.69
C MET A 104 -2.95 11.56 1.61
N PRO A 105 -3.03 11.39 2.95
CA PRO A 105 -3.85 10.37 3.59
C PRO A 105 -5.34 10.63 3.30
N GLY A 106 -6.18 9.62 3.46
CA GLY A 106 -7.61 9.81 3.24
C GLY A 106 -8.39 8.52 3.36
N ASN A 107 -9.64 8.58 2.93
CA ASN A 107 -10.61 7.50 3.14
C ASN A 107 -11.27 6.99 1.86
N TYR A 108 -10.78 7.41 0.70
CA TYR A 108 -11.31 7.00 -0.60
C TYR A 108 -10.25 6.31 -1.43
N THR A 109 -10.66 5.18 -2.01
CA THR A 109 -9.90 4.36 -2.95
C THR A 109 -10.77 4.14 -4.18
N TYR A 110 -10.16 4.17 -5.36
CA TYR A 110 -10.80 3.98 -6.65
C TYR A 110 -10.10 2.83 -7.40
N ASN A 111 -10.88 1.93 -7.99
CA ASN A 111 -10.41 0.79 -8.75
C ASN A 111 -11.00 0.80 -10.16
N ASN A 112 -10.12 0.92 -11.15
CA ASN A 112 -10.47 1.03 -12.56
C ASN A 112 -10.39 -0.33 -13.28
N GLY A 113 -11.28 -1.25 -12.91
CA GLY A 113 -11.39 -2.58 -13.53
C GLY A 113 -10.24 -3.54 -13.22
N ALA A 114 -9.37 -3.19 -12.27
CA ALA A 114 -8.18 -3.96 -11.91
C ALA A 114 -8.32 -4.50 -10.47
N LEU A 115 -9.45 -5.14 -10.17
CA LEU A 115 -9.72 -5.64 -8.83
C LEU A 115 -8.78 -6.79 -8.48
N GLY A 116 -7.86 -6.54 -7.56
CA GLY A 116 -6.88 -7.50 -7.10
C GLY A 116 -6.04 -6.93 -5.95
N LEU A 117 -5.31 -7.80 -5.25
CA LEU A 117 -4.47 -7.43 -4.12
C LEU A 117 -3.54 -6.26 -4.44
N ARG A 118 -2.78 -6.34 -5.54
CA ARG A 118 -1.79 -5.33 -5.94
C ARG A 118 -2.36 -3.92 -5.92
N VAL A 119 -3.55 -3.72 -6.51
CA VAL A 119 -4.12 -2.39 -6.67
C VAL A 119 -4.77 -1.95 -5.36
N ILE A 120 -5.63 -2.78 -4.76
CA ILE A 120 -6.36 -2.35 -3.55
C ILE A 120 -5.42 -2.13 -2.36
N ALA A 121 -4.42 -2.99 -2.16
CA ALA A 121 -3.45 -2.80 -1.08
C ALA A 121 -2.56 -1.57 -1.31
N HIS A 122 -2.24 -1.23 -2.56
CA HIS A 122 -1.51 0.00 -2.90
C HIS A 122 -2.32 1.26 -2.61
N GLU A 123 -3.55 1.32 -3.12
CA GLU A 123 -4.38 2.50 -2.90
C GLU A 123 -4.82 2.66 -1.44
N LEU A 124 -5.00 1.55 -0.71
CA LEU A 124 -5.30 1.61 0.71
C LEU A 124 -4.06 2.00 1.55
N SER A 125 -2.87 1.64 1.10
CA SER A 125 -1.62 2.14 1.67
C SER A 125 -1.50 3.67 1.52
N HIS A 126 -1.92 4.24 0.38
CA HIS A 126 -2.06 5.70 0.25
C HIS A 126 -3.04 6.29 1.27
N ASN A 127 -4.19 5.65 1.51
CA ASN A 127 -5.14 6.09 2.54
C ASN A 127 -4.49 6.16 3.93
N PHE A 128 -3.52 5.27 4.22
CA PHE A 128 -2.73 5.27 5.46
C PHE A 128 -1.56 6.28 5.46
N GLY A 129 -1.37 7.02 4.37
CA GLY A 129 -0.51 8.19 4.31
C GLY A 129 0.89 7.95 3.78
N ILE A 130 1.14 6.84 3.08
CA ILE A 130 2.46 6.54 2.50
C ILE A 130 2.51 6.76 0.99
N ASN A 131 3.66 7.22 0.51
CA ASN A 131 3.92 7.55 -0.91
C ASN A 131 4.33 6.29 -1.70
N HIS A 132 4.50 6.43 -3.02
CA HIS A 132 5.12 5.39 -3.84
C HIS A 132 6.54 5.03 -3.36
N ALA A 133 6.92 3.77 -3.58
CA ALA A 133 8.26 3.28 -3.39
C ALA A 133 9.01 3.25 -4.73
N SER A 134 10.00 4.13 -4.84
CA SER A 134 10.76 4.36 -6.06
C SER A 134 12.14 3.72 -6.02
N SER A 135 12.78 3.60 -7.19
CA SER A 135 14.20 3.26 -7.24
C SER A 135 15.06 4.39 -7.76
N LEU A 136 16.32 4.38 -7.31
CA LEU A 136 17.39 5.22 -7.81
C LEU A 136 18.42 4.34 -8.51
N SER A 137 18.80 4.73 -9.73
CA SER A 137 19.95 4.14 -10.43
C SER A 137 21.06 5.17 -10.50
N CYS A 138 22.04 5.04 -9.60
CA CYS A 138 23.11 6.00 -9.43
C CYS A 138 24.38 5.64 -10.19
N THR A 139 25.11 6.65 -10.66
CA THR A 139 26.41 6.50 -11.30
C THR A 139 27.46 7.46 -10.73
N SER A 140 28.73 7.10 -10.85
CA SER A 140 29.87 7.97 -10.58
C SER A 140 30.95 7.67 -11.63
N GLY A 141 31.40 8.71 -12.35
CA GLY A 141 32.31 8.53 -13.49
C GLY A 141 31.76 7.60 -14.58
N GLY A 142 30.43 7.53 -14.76
CA GLY A 142 29.77 6.64 -15.72
C GLY A 142 29.59 5.18 -15.25
N VAL A 143 30.03 4.82 -14.05
CA VAL A 143 29.91 3.47 -13.48
C VAL A 143 28.80 3.41 -12.45
N ARG A 144 28.00 2.33 -12.45
CA ARG A 144 26.93 2.10 -11.45
C ARG A 144 27.51 2.07 -10.04
N VAL A 145 26.92 2.84 -9.13
CA VAL A 145 27.24 2.85 -7.70
C VAL A 145 25.98 2.78 -6.85
N ALA A 146 26.10 2.43 -5.57
CA ALA A 146 24.95 2.30 -4.67
C ALA A 146 24.27 3.66 -4.40
N VAL A 147 25.06 4.71 -4.18
CA VAL A 147 24.59 6.06 -3.89
C VAL A 147 25.53 7.06 -4.55
N SER A 148 24.98 8.07 -5.21
CA SER A 148 25.70 9.29 -5.61
C SER A 148 24.72 10.45 -5.73
N SER A 149 25.21 11.64 -6.10
CA SER A 149 24.35 12.76 -6.51
C SER A 149 23.87 12.68 -7.96
N SER A 150 24.31 11.66 -8.72
CA SER A 150 23.96 11.46 -10.12
C SER A 150 23.16 10.16 -10.25
N CYS A 151 21.85 10.27 -10.03
CA CYS A 151 20.93 9.14 -10.10
C CYS A 151 19.76 9.45 -11.05
N THR A 152 19.29 8.43 -11.74
CA THR A 152 17.97 8.46 -12.39
C THR A 152 16.91 7.87 -11.45
N TYR A 153 15.69 8.39 -11.58
CA TYR A 153 14.55 8.05 -10.72
C TYR A 153 13.51 7.27 -11.51
N SER A 154 12.94 6.23 -10.89
CA SER A 154 11.78 5.50 -11.41
C SER A 154 10.74 5.36 -10.30
N GLU A 155 9.57 5.99 -10.49
CA GLU A 155 8.53 6.17 -9.47
C GLU A 155 8.07 4.87 -8.82
N TYR A 156 7.78 3.84 -9.62
CA TYR A 156 7.41 2.50 -9.16
C TYR A 156 8.58 1.52 -9.25
N GLY A 157 9.80 2.06 -9.23
CA GLY A 157 10.99 1.30 -9.52
C GLY A 157 11.48 0.39 -8.39
N ASP A 158 10.91 0.46 -7.18
CA ASP A 158 11.24 -0.48 -6.09
C ASP A 158 10.49 -1.81 -6.32
N PRO A 159 11.17 -2.90 -6.70
CA PRO A 159 10.47 -4.15 -7.02
C PRO A 159 10.02 -4.92 -5.78
N PHE A 160 10.33 -4.44 -4.57
CA PHE A 160 10.23 -5.23 -3.34
C PHE A 160 9.07 -4.83 -2.43
N THR A 161 8.20 -3.91 -2.86
CA THR A 161 7.04 -3.48 -2.07
C THR A 161 5.82 -3.28 -2.97
N VAL A 162 4.62 -3.38 -2.38
CA VAL A 162 3.37 -3.07 -3.09
C VAL A 162 3.30 -1.60 -3.52
N MET A 163 4.01 -0.68 -2.83
CA MET A 163 4.11 0.73 -3.21
C MET A 163 5.05 1.00 -4.39
N GLY A 164 5.82 -0.01 -4.82
CA GLY A 164 6.63 0.05 -6.04
C GLY A 164 6.12 -0.94 -7.10
N GLY A 165 7.02 -1.74 -7.67
CA GLY A 165 6.70 -2.75 -8.69
C GLY A 165 6.26 -4.10 -8.13
N GLY A 166 6.33 -4.31 -6.82
CA GLY A 166 5.94 -5.57 -6.16
C GLY A 166 4.42 -5.76 -6.14
N SER A 167 3.96 -7.01 -6.21
CA SER A 167 2.51 -7.33 -6.22
C SER A 167 1.96 -7.98 -4.96
N THR A 168 2.79 -8.76 -4.27
CA THR A 168 2.42 -9.49 -3.06
C THR A 168 3.46 -9.27 -1.96
N PHE A 169 4.19 -8.15 -2.03
CA PHE A 169 5.28 -7.82 -1.11
C PHE A 169 4.88 -6.67 -0.20
N HIS A 170 5.12 -6.81 1.10
CA HIS A 170 4.78 -5.79 2.07
C HIS A 170 5.61 -4.51 1.87
N ASN A 171 5.08 -3.40 2.33
CA ASN A 171 5.71 -2.09 2.45
C ASN A 171 7.06 -2.19 3.14
N ASP A 172 7.96 -1.26 2.82
CA ASP A 172 9.29 -1.24 3.42
C ASP A 172 9.29 -0.70 4.86
N GLY A 173 10.42 -0.85 5.56
CA GLY A 173 10.49 -0.51 6.98
C GLY A 173 10.21 0.97 7.29
N GLU A 174 10.52 1.89 6.39
CA GLU A 174 10.20 3.30 6.59
C GLU A 174 8.69 3.52 6.54
N GLN A 175 8.05 3.00 5.50
CA GLN A 175 6.61 3.13 5.27
C GLN A 175 5.78 2.46 6.38
N VAL A 176 6.18 1.27 6.85
CA VAL A 176 5.55 0.62 8.01
C VAL A 176 5.69 1.49 9.28
N GLY A 177 6.79 2.21 9.42
CA GLY A 177 7.01 3.21 10.48
C GLY A 177 6.10 4.44 10.34
N GLU A 178 5.96 4.98 9.13
CA GLU A 178 5.10 6.13 8.84
C GLU A 178 3.63 5.83 9.13
N MET A 179 3.14 4.65 8.72
CA MET A 179 1.79 4.15 9.06
C MET A 179 1.57 3.92 10.56
N GLY A 180 2.63 4.03 11.36
CA GLY A 180 2.60 3.96 12.81
C GLY A 180 2.62 2.54 13.37
N TRP A 181 3.04 1.56 12.57
CA TRP A 181 3.03 0.13 12.91
C TRP A 181 4.37 -0.36 13.43
N LEU A 182 5.31 0.55 13.68
CA LEU A 182 6.49 0.30 14.49
C LEU A 182 6.37 1.01 15.84
N ALA A 183 6.70 0.29 16.91
CA ALA A 183 6.95 0.90 18.21
C ALA A 183 8.24 1.73 18.14
N SER A 184 8.35 2.77 18.98
CA SER A 184 9.57 3.60 19.04
C SER A 184 10.82 2.79 19.39
N SER A 185 10.68 1.68 20.14
CA SER A 185 11.78 0.76 20.45
C SER A 185 12.25 -0.08 19.26
N GLU A 186 11.41 -0.24 18.23
CA GLU A 186 11.71 -1.02 17.02
C GLU A 186 12.49 -0.20 15.98
N VAL A 187 12.55 1.12 16.14
CA VAL A 187 13.31 2.02 15.27
C VAL A 187 14.54 2.53 16.01
N ARG A 188 15.73 2.40 15.40
CA ARG A 188 16.98 2.87 15.99
C ARG A 188 17.70 3.84 15.07
N THR A 189 17.94 5.06 15.56
CA THR A 189 18.88 5.97 14.91
C THR A 189 20.32 5.48 15.11
N VAL A 190 21.05 5.36 14.01
CA VAL A 190 22.42 4.88 13.98
C VAL A 190 23.39 5.94 14.48
N VAL A 191 24.38 5.49 15.25
CA VAL A 191 25.54 6.25 15.71
C VAL A 191 26.76 5.72 14.95
N PRO A 192 27.59 6.59 14.35
CA PRO A 192 28.80 6.16 13.64
C PRO A 192 29.70 5.27 14.50
N GLY A 193 30.22 4.20 13.91
CA GLY A 193 31.12 3.24 14.57
C GLY A 193 30.45 2.18 15.44
N ALA A 194 29.12 2.24 15.63
CA ALA A 194 28.38 1.24 16.37
C ALA A 194 27.92 0.07 15.48
N SER A 195 27.76 -1.11 16.08
CA SER A 195 27.14 -2.28 15.46
C SER A 195 25.72 -2.47 15.99
N TYR A 196 24.81 -2.92 15.13
CA TYR A 196 23.40 -3.11 15.45
C TYR A 196 22.93 -4.50 15.02
N LEU A 197 22.15 -5.15 15.87
CA LEU A 197 21.38 -6.33 15.49
C LEU A 197 20.00 -5.87 15.01
N VAL A 198 19.65 -6.23 13.79
CA VAL A 198 18.34 -5.93 13.17
C VAL A 198 17.59 -7.24 12.99
N GLN A 199 16.40 -7.33 13.57
CA GLN A 199 15.48 -8.45 13.38
C GLN A 199 14.64 -8.24 12.12
N PRO A 200 14.08 -9.31 11.54
CA PRO A 200 13.22 -9.20 10.38
C PRO A 200 12.05 -8.23 10.63
N LEU A 201 11.70 -7.43 9.62
CA LEU A 201 10.71 -6.35 9.74
C LEU A 201 9.37 -6.83 10.32
N LEU A 202 8.88 -7.97 9.83
CA LEU A 202 7.59 -8.53 10.22
C LEU A 202 7.67 -9.48 11.42
N GLY A 203 8.86 -9.73 11.98
CA GLY A 203 9.03 -10.60 13.15
C GLY A 203 8.25 -10.10 14.37
N THR A 204 7.80 -10.98 15.26
CA THR A 204 6.95 -10.63 16.42
C THR A 204 7.73 -10.40 17.72
N ALA A 205 9.05 -10.55 17.71
CA ALA A 205 9.89 -10.34 18.88
C ALA A 205 9.79 -8.88 19.37
N ALA A 206 9.28 -8.70 20.60
CA ALA A 206 9.14 -7.39 21.20
C ALA A 206 10.50 -6.83 21.66
N GLY A 207 10.64 -5.50 21.64
CA GLY A 207 11.84 -4.82 22.13
C GLY A 207 13.08 -4.97 21.25
N THR A 208 12.96 -5.58 20.07
CA THR A 208 14.06 -5.72 19.11
C THR A 208 14.01 -4.63 18.04
N VAL A 209 15.17 -4.19 17.58
CA VAL A 209 15.29 -3.24 16.47
C VAL A 209 14.92 -3.95 15.16
N LYS A 210 14.08 -3.30 14.36
CA LYS A 210 13.61 -3.77 13.03
C LYS A 210 14.00 -2.83 11.91
N VAL A 211 14.11 -1.55 12.22
CA VAL A 211 14.50 -0.51 11.26
C VAL A 211 15.63 0.31 11.85
N LEU A 212 16.72 0.44 11.09
CA LEU A 212 17.75 1.43 11.36
C LEU A 212 17.47 2.69 10.55
N ARG A 213 17.58 3.85 11.20
CA ARG A 213 17.57 5.15 10.56
C ARG A 213 18.98 5.74 10.59
N VAL A 214 19.55 6.03 9.43
CA VAL A 214 20.85 6.68 9.28
C VAL A 214 20.64 8.10 8.77
N PRO A 215 20.73 9.14 9.62
CA PRO A 215 20.55 10.52 9.20
C PRO A 215 21.60 10.94 8.18
N ARG A 216 21.18 11.70 7.18
CA ARG A 216 22.06 12.30 6.17
C ARG A 216 22.11 13.82 6.35
N ALA A 217 23.18 14.44 5.86
CA ALA A 217 23.38 15.89 5.98
C ALA A 217 22.38 16.72 5.14
N ASP A 218 21.75 16.11 4.14
CA ASP A 218 20.77 16.74 3.24
C ASP A 218 19.33 16.75 3.79
N GLY A 219 19.14 16.35 5.06
CA GLY A 219 17.82 16.28 5.71
C GLY A 219 17.06 14.98 5.43
N THR A 220 17.56 14.11 4.54
CA THR A 220 17.01 12.77 4.34
C THR A 220 17.62 11.78 5.32
N SER A 221 17.16 10.54 5.31
CA SER A 221 17.77 9.43 6.03
C SER A 221 17.80 8.19 5.16
N PHE A 222 18.79 7.33 5.37
CA PHE A 222 18.65 5.94 4.95
C PHE A 222 17.84 5.18 5.98
N PHE A 223 16.93 4.34 5.49
CA PHE A 223 16.18 3.39 6.28
C PHE A 223 16.62 1.99 5.88
N ILE A 224 16.99 1.20 6.87
CA ILE A 224 17.53 -0.14 6.68
C ILE A 224 16.63 -1.14 7.41
N ASP A 225 16.12 -2.11 6.67
CA ASP A 225 15.35 -3.23 7.19
C ASP A 225 15.86 -4.56 6.63
N VAL A 226 15.46 -5.66 7.26
CA VAL A 226 15.79 -7.02 6.85
C VAL A 226 14.50 -7.76 6.53
N ARG A 227 14.46 -8.38 5.36
CA ARG A 227 13.35 -9.25 4.93
C ARG A 227 13.76 -10.71 5.08
N VAL A 228 12.77 -11.53 5.39
CA VAL A 228 12.85 -12.99 5.36
C VAL A 228 11.60 -13.51 4.67
N PRO A 229 11.62 -14.75 4.12
CA PRO A 229 10.38 -15.41 3.75
C PRO A 229 9.48 -15.50 4.98
N TYR A 230 8.26 -14.97 4.89
CA TYR A 230 7.38 -14.86 6.06
C TYR A 230 6.16 -15.78 5.95
N GLY A 231 5.37 -15.65 4.88
CA GLY A 231 4.07 -16.31 4.77
C GLY A 231 3.85 -17.05 3.44
N PRO A 232 2.79 -17.88 3.36
CA PRO A 232 2.43 -18.59 2.14
C PRO A 232 1.76 -17.69 1.07
N SER A 233 1.33 -16.49 1.45
CA SER A 233 0.55 -15.57 0.60
C SER A 233 1.32 -14.32 0.19
N PHE A 234 2.11 -13.76 1.09
CA PHE A 234 2.86 -12.52 0.89
C PHE A 234 4.35 -12.75 1.22
N ASP A 235 5.22 -11.87 0.74
CA ASP A 235 6.67 -11.96 0.99
C ASP A 235 7.25 -13.36 0.70
N ARG A 236 6.79 -13.96 -0.40
CA ARG A 236 7.21 -15.29 -0.87
C ARG A 236 8.58 -15.26 -1.55
N TRP A 237 9.57 -14.76 -0.84
CA TRP A 237 10.94 -14.67 -1.30
C TRP A 237 11.57 -16.06 -1.45
N GLY A 238 12.24 -16.29 -2.57
CA GLY A 238 13.20 -17.38 -2.70
C GLY A 238 14.41 -17.14 -1.79
N VAL A 239 15.03 -18.21 -1.30
CA VAL A 239 16.21 -18.12 -0.40
C VAL A 239 17.42 -17.40 -1.02
N SER A 240 17.44 -17.28 -2.35
CA SER A 240 18.48 -16.57 -3.11
C SER A 240 18.06 -15.18 -3.57
N ASP A 241 16.84 -14.74 -3.25
CA ASP A 241 16.35 -13.44 -3.71
C ASP A 241 17.17 -12.31 -3.07
N PRO A 242 17.44 -11.22 -3.82
CA PRO A 242 18.16 -10.07 -3.27
C PRO A 242 17.52 -9.50 -2.00
N ALA A 243 16.20 -9.62 -1.86
CA ALA A 243 15.45 -9.14 -0.69
C ALA A 243 15.86 -9.83 0.63
N VAL A 244 16.31 -11.09 0.58
CA VAL A 244 16.57 -11.90 1.80
C VAL A 244 18.03 -12.34 1.94
N THR A 245 18.89 -11.96 1.00
CA THR A 245 20.34 -12.28 1.02
C THR A 245 21.20 -11.10 1.51
N GLY A 246 20.57 -10.03 1.98
CA GLY A 246 21.24 -8.83 2.47
C GLY A 246 20.33 -7.95 3.31
N VAL A 247 20.59 -6.64 3.25
CA VAL A 247 19.75 -5.61 3.88
C VAL A 247 19.10 -4.75 2.81
N MET A 248 17.88 -4.33 3.10
CA MET A 248 17.11 -3.42 2.27
C MET A 248 17.45 -1.99 2.66
N VAL A 249 17.70 -1.11 1.70
CA VAL A 249 18.04 0.29 1.97
C VAL A 249 17.15 1.20 1.13
N ARG A 250 16.39 2.07 1.80
CA ARG A 250 15.62 3.17 1.18
C ARG A 250 16.18 4.51 1.62
N VAL A 251 15.98 5.54 0.81
CA VAL A 251 16.26 6.94 1.18
C VAL A 251 14.95 7.72 1.18
N SER A 252 14.68 8.44 2.25
CA SER A 252 13.45 9.24 2.37
C SER A 252 13.70 10.47 3.28
N PRO A 253 13.01 11.60 3.03
CA PRO A 253 12.89 12.68 4.02
C PRO A 253 12.02 12.30 5.22
N GLY A 254 11.30 11.18 5.14
CA GLY A 254 10.49 10.61 6.20
C GLY A 254 11.28 10.37 7.49
N THR A 255 10.55 10.10 8.55
CA THR A 255 11.15 9.94 9.90
C THR A 255 11.15 8.48 10.37
N ALA A 256 10.44 7.59 9.67
CA ALA A 256 9.97 6.29 10.18
C ALA A 256 9.33 6.39 11.58
N ALA A 257 8.77 7.57 11.91
CA ALA A 257 8.01 7.80 13.13
C ALA A 257 6.53 7.91 12.78
N ARG A 258 5.65 7.64 13.77
CA ARG A 258 4.19 7.62 13.58
C ARG A 258 3.70 8.94 12.99
N THR A 259 3.26 8.95 11.73
CA THR A 259 2.63 10.15 11.13
C THR A 259 1.13 10.16 11.40
N SER A 260 0.51 8.97 11.59
CA SER A 260 -0.82 8.81 12.16
C SER A 260 -0.90 7.45 12.88
N SER A 261 -1.60 7.38 14.02
CA SER A 261 -1.72 6.11 14.77
C SER A 261 -2.47 5.06 13.94
N PRO A 262 -2.16 3.75 14.06
CA PRO A 262 -2.86 2.69 13.32
C PRO A 262 -4.38 2.84 13.46
N ARG A 263 -5.10 2.78 12.34
CA ARG A 263 -6.56 2.86 12.33
C ARG A 263 -7.13 1.54 11.82
N ASN A 264 -7.89 0.86 12.67
CA ASN A 264 -8.81 -0.18 12.20
C ASN A 264 -9.67 0.39 11.07
N THR A 265 -9.74 -0.36 9.99
CA THR A 265 -10.38 0.09 8.76
C THR A 265 -11.60 -0.77 8.53
N LYS A 266 -12.77 -0.12 8.50
CA LYS A 266 -14.00 -0.74 8.03
C LYS A 266 -14.32 -0.18 6.65
N LEU A 267 -14.15 -1.02 5.63
CA LEU A 267 -14.34 -0.72 4.22
C LEU A 267 -15.76 -0.97 3.76
N VAL A 268 -16.17 -0.22 2.74
CA VAL A 268 -17.38 -0.44 1.97
C VAL A 268 -17.18 -0.28 0.49
#